data_AF-A0A0G2FMW4-F1
#
_entry.id   AF-A0A0G2FMW4-F1
#
_cell.length_a   1.000
_cell.length_b   1.000
_cell.length_c   1.000
_cell.angle_alpha   90.00
_cell.angle_beta   90.00
_cell.angle_gamma   90.00
#
_symmetry.space_group_name_H-M   'P 1'
#
loop_
_entity.id
_entity.type
_entity.pdbx_description
1 polymer ?
#
loop_
_entity_poly.entity_id
_entity_poly.type
_entity_poly.pdbx_seq_one_letter_code
_entity_poly.pdbx_strand_id
1 'polypeptide(L)'
;MLGRSIFDQSALVAAVVLSGIPTTIAHSWVEQLNRIAPNGTMIAPEGYQRGYVGRGDPGFKGDVSDDLWQIPPNDRAEGAVIYPTDLLCAPQQKIGTYNNSKYPKLVTAPGDYVALRHQENGHVTLPATQENKPRNRGTIYIYGTEKPGSNDTLMSIHNVWNADGTGGDGRGRLLATRNYDDGQCYQMNDGDISVSRTKQFSKEASDPQGQDLWCQSDLQLPSDLTVGADYTLYWVWDWPTLSKANAMVGDDGVEVTKPETYTSCMDLEIVDPCADDLGDVKSPACSSGNSTGANTKTKITNTFAKGQSYDSAAVPQELTGNFAVGVSGANADSGSNTGMSAPPDLASGSGTSATTGGATLSGRPAASGGANVAGPSASTFSTVTTTAPSSSATSTTAADGATVAQLSTVTVTEGVATVTVTASASPDAAVGVVGQESTGGLSIPTPGVAPTVEPFTRRKRSRIERNLS
;
A
#
# COMPACT_ATOMS: atom_id res chain seq x y z
N MET A 1 -8.10 77.57 12.33
CA MET A 1 -9.45 76.99 12.49
C MET A 1 -9.67 76.03 11.34
N LEU A 2 -9.95 74.77 11.69
CA LEU A 2 -10.70 73.69 11.01
C LEU A 2 -10.91 73.80 9.48
N GLY A 3 -10.72 72.75 8.68
CA GLY A 3 -10.82 71.33 9.00
C GLY A 3 -10.14 70.41 7.98
N ARG A 4 -9.76 69.24 8.49
CA ARG A 4 -9.29 68.08 7.74
C ARG A 4 -10.48 67.43 7.04
N SER A 5 -10.40 67.24 5.73
CA SER A 5 -11.25 66.29 5.01
C SER A 5 -10.47 64.97 4.89
N ILE A 6 -11.03 63.95 5.53
CA ILE A 6 -10.56 62.57 5.58
C ILE A 6 -11.18 61.87 4.38
N PHE A 7 -10.48 61.75 3.25
CA PHE A 7 -10.74 60.74 2.22
C PHE A 7 -9.45 60.56 1.41
N ASP A 8 -9.21 59.34 0.93
CA ASP A 8 -8.06 58.87 0.13
C ASP A 8 -6.82 58.33 0.89
N GLN A 9 -7.05 57.44 1.85
CA GLN A 9 -6.11 56.35 2.16
C GLN A 9 -6.88 55.06 2.46
N SER A 10 -7.57 54.48 1.48
CA SER A 10 -8.21 53.17 1.62
C SER A 10 -8.40 52.50 0.26
N ALA A 11 -7.30 52.18 -0.42
CA ALA A 11 -7.33 51.32 -1.60
C ALA A 11 -5.98 50.62 -1.79
N LEU A 12 -5.48 49.94 -0.76
CA LEU A 12 -4.32 49.05 -0.92
C LEU A 12 -4.26 47.94 0.12
N VAL A 13 -5.38 47.31 0.48
CA VAL A 13 -5.38 46.04 1.22
C VAL A 13 -6.66 45.24 0.90
N ALA A 14 -6.77 44.71 -0.32
CA ALA A 14 -7.80 43.72 -0.66
C ALA A 14 -7.45 42.87 -1.91
N ALA A 15 -6.16 42.58 -2.14
CA ALA A 15 -5.74 41.83 -3.33
C ALA A 15 -4.52 40.91 -3.14
N VAL A 16 -4.21 40.46 -1.92
CA VAL A 16 -3.10 39.50 -1.67
C VAL A 16 -3.42 38.50 -0.55
N VAL A 17 -4.64 37.95 -0.51
CA VAL A 17 -4.91 36.70 0.26
C VAL A 17 -5.74 35.74 -0.60
N LEU A 18 -5.28 35.54 -1.83
CA LEU A 18 -5.48 34.28 -2.56
C LEU A 18 -4.08 33.66 -2.78
N SER A 19 -3.25 33.74 -1.73
CA SER A 19 -1.97 33.03 -1.67
C SER A 19 -2.28 31.54 -1.71
N GLY A 20 -1.83 30.92 -2.80
CA GLY A 20 -2.08 29.55 -3.20
C GLY A 20 -2.25 28.59 -2.02
N ILE A 21 -3.47 28.12 -1.84
CA ILE A 21 -3.64 26.74 -1.43
C ILE A 21 -3.02 25.96 -2.60
N PRO A 22 -1.85 25.31 -2.45
CA PRO A 22 -1.46 24.34 -3.46
C PRO A 22 -2.65 23.41 -3.56
N THR A 23 -3.31 23.40 -4.72
CA THR A 23 -4.14 22.26 -5.07
C THR A 23 -3.17 21.11 -5.04
N THR A 24 -3.10 20.40 -3.91
CA THR A 24 -2.27 19.22 -3.77
C THR A 24 -2.85 18.24 -4.77
N ILE A 25 -2.22 18.19 -5.92
CA ILE A 25 -2.37 17.15 -6.93
C ILE A 25 -1.77 15.95 -6.21
N ALA A 26 -2.59 15.33 -5.37
CA ALA A 26 -2.18 14.31 -4.42
C ALA A 26 -2.05 12.99 -5.21
N HIS A 27 -0.82 12.56 -5.42
CA HIS A 27 -0.46 11.36 -6.15
C HIS A 27 0.73 10.68 -5.47
N SER A 28 0.88 9.37 -5.63
CA SER A 28 2.00 8.62 -5.07
C SER A 28 2.42 7.46 -5.96
N TRP A 29 3.66 7.03 -5.77
CA TRP A 29 4.32 5.92 -6.44
C TRP A 29 5.46 5.43 -5.55
N VAL A 30 6.05 4.28 -5.89
CA VAL A 30 7.22 3.77 -5.18
C VAL A 30 8.48 4.51 -5.61
N GLU A 31 9.09 5.21 -4.65
CA GLU A 31 10.28 6.04 -4.83
C GLU A 31 11.56 5.21 -4.75
N GLN A 32 11.55 4.17 -3.91
CA GLN A 32 12.75 3.38 -3.60
C GLN A 32 12.38 2.03 -3.01
N LEU A 33 13.21 1.02 -3.27
CA LEU A 33 13.15 -0.28 -2.63
C LEU A 33 14.44 -0.55 -1.84
N ASN A 34 14.31 -1.22 -0.70
CA ASN A 34 15.44 -1.66 0.10
C ASN A 34 15.24 -3.11 0.55
N ARG A 35 16.34 -3.84 0.72
CA ARG A 35 16.32 -5.05 1.55
C ARG A 35 16.25 -4.66 3.03
N ILE A 36 15.63 -5.51 3.84
CA ILE A 36 15.55 -5.36 5.29
C ILE A 36 16.41 -6.45 5.95
N ALA A 37 17.43 -6.01 6.67
CA ALA A 37 18.32 -6.86 7.44
C ALA A 37 17.59 -7.48 8.67
N PRO A 38 18.12 -8.57 9.27
CA PRO A 38 17.52 -9.23 10.43
C PRO A 38 17.21 -8.35 11.65
N ASN A 39 17.92 -7.23 11.78
CA ASN A 39 17.74 -6.25 12.85
C ASN A 39 16.75 -5.13 12.47
N GLY A 40 16.00 -5.27 11.37
CA GLY A 40 15.04 -4.27 10.90
C GLY A 40 15.67 -3.08 10.18
N THR A 41 16.95 -3.13 9.80
CA THR A 41 17.61 -2.07 9.04
C THR A 41 17.40 -2.22 7.55
N MET A 42 16.88 -1.16 6.92
CA MET A 42 16.90 -1.00 5.47
C MET A 42 18.35 -0.78 5.03
N ILE A 43 18.81 -1.61 4.10
CA ILE A 43 20.21 -1.64 3.65
C ILE A 43 20.32 -1.31 2.17
N ALA A 44 21.51 -0.85 1.79
CA ALA A 44 21.95 -0.63 0.42
C ALA A 44 22.49 -1.95 -0.21
N PRO A 45 22.62 -2.02 -1.55
CA PRO A 45 22.18 -1.02 -2.52
C PRO A 45 20.65 -0.95 -2.64
N GLU A 46 20.14 0.22 -2.98
CA GLU A 46 18.71 0.44 -3.20
C GLU A 46 18.29 0.05 -4.61
N GLY A 47 17.02 -0.32 -4.77
CA GLY A 47 16.39 -0.57 -6.06
C GLY A 47 15.28 0.43 -6.37
N TYR A 48 14.83 0.45 -7.62
CA TYR A 48 13.85 1.42 -8.11
C TYR A 48 12.82 0.80 -9.06
N GLN A 49 11.72 1.51 -9.28
CA GLN A 49 10.75 1.14 -10.31
C GLN A 49 11.33 1.26 -11.72
N ARG A 50 10.71 0.56 -12.67
CA ARG A 50 11.11 0.62 -14.08
C ARG A 50 11.03 2.07 -14.57
N GLY A 51 12.05 2.53 -15.30
CA GLY A 51 12.04 3.87 -15.90
C GLY A 51 12.05 5.03 -14.89
N TYR A 52 12.39 4.78 -13.64
CA TYR A 52 12.34 5.79 -12.56
C TYR A 52 13.14 7.06 -12.89
N VAL A 53 12.56 8.21 -12.53
CA VAL A 53 13.20 9.52 -12.68
C VAL A 53 13.30 10.17 -11.30
N GLY A 54 14.49 10.16 -10.70
CA GLY A 54 14.63 10.71 -9.35
C GLY A 54 14.32 12.20 -9.28
N ARG A 55 13.72 12.63 -8.17
CA ARG A 55 13.26 14.02 -7.94
C ARG A 55 14.33 15.10 -8.12
N GLY A 56 15.61 14.75 -7.91
CA GLY A 56 16.74 15.65 -8.12
C GLY A 56 17.30 15.68 -9.55
N ASP A 57 16.75 14.87 -10.45
CA ASP A 57 17.22 14.80 -11.84
C ASP A 57 16.62 15.94 -12.68
N PRO A 58 17.39 16.52 -13.63
CA PRO A 58 16.93 17.63 -14.46
C PRO A 58 15.67 17.35 -15.32
N GLY A 59 15.27 16.08 -15.45
CA GLY A 59 14.12 15.64 -16.23
C GLY A 59 12.88 15.29 -15.42
N PHE A 60 12.93 15.39 -14.09
CA PHE A 60 11.81 15.07 -13.22
C PHE A 60 10.68 16.09 -13.37
N LYS A 61 9.45 15.58 -13.50
CA LYS A 61 8.20 16.34 -13.60
C LYS A 61 7.19 15.95 -12.53
N GLY A 62 7.25 14.72 -12.03
CA GLY A 62 6.30 14.19 -11.05
C GLY A 62 4.89 14.10 -11.62
N ASP A 63 4.78 13.69 -12.89
CA ASP A 63 3.52 13.62 -13.63
C ASP A 63 3.43 12.34 -14.47
N VAL A 64 2.35 12.20 -15.24
CA VAL A 64 2.09 10.98 -16.01
C VAL A 64 3.14 10.65 -17.07
N SER A 65 4.09 11.56 -17.33
CA SER A 65 5.20 11.34 -18.25
C SER A 65 6.46 10.75 -17.60
N ASP A 66 6.51 10.59 -16.27
CA ASP A 66 7.62 9.95 -15.56
C ASP A 66 7.20 8.85 -14.57
N ASP A 67 6.90 9.18 -13.32
CA ASP A 67 6.75 8.20 -12.25
C ASP A 67 5.30 7.99 -11.82
N LEU A 68 4.42 8.93 -12.17
CA LEU A 68 3.01 8.84 -11.84
C LEU A 68 2.26 7.98 -12.85
N TRP A 69 1.51 7.00 -12.34
CA TRP A 69 0.47 6.32 -13.11
C TRP A 69 -0.83 6.22 -12.31
N GLN A 70 -1.86 6.91 -12.79
CA GLN A 70 -3.20 6.91 -12.20
C GLN A 70 -4.19 6.23 -13.15
N ILE A 71 -4.99 5.31 -12.61
CA ILE A 71 -6.05 4.60 -13.31
C ILE A 71 -7.38 4.81 -12.56
N PRO A 72 -8.45 5.27 -13.23
CA PRO A 72 -8.44 5.85 -14.56
C PRO A 72 -7.74 7.23 -14.57
N PRO A 73 -7.24 7.69 -15.74
CA PRO A 73 -6.64 9.01 -15.88
C PRO A 73 -7.71 10.10 -15.71
N ASN A 74 -7.32 11.22 -15.11
CA ASN A 74 -8.25 12.31 -14.74
C ASN A 74 -8.93 12.99 -15.94
N ASP A 75 -8.34 12.92 -17.13
CA ASP A 75 -8.81 13.54 -18.37
C ASP A 75 -9.68 12.61 -19.25
N ARG A 76 -10.07 11.44 -18.73
CA ARG A 76 -10.97 10.51 -19.42
C ARG A 76 -12.34 11.14 -19.66
N ALA A 77 -12.80 11.14 -20.92
CA ALA A 77 -14.03 11.79 -21.35
C ALA A 77 -15.29 11.20 -20.69
N GLU A 78 -15.29 9.89 -20.45
CA GLU A 78 -16.38 9.14 -19.81
C GLU A 78 -16.36 9.26 -18.28
N GLY A 79 -15.44 10.03 -17.72
CA GLY A 79 -15.24 10.21 -16.29
C GLY A 79 -14.37 9.11 -15.67
N ALA A 80 -14.53 8.92 -14.36
CA ALA A 80 -13.76 7.96 -13.59
C ALA A 80 -14.26 6.52 -13.80
N VAL A 81 -14.10 5.99 -15.01
CA VAL A 81 -14.42 4.61 -15.39
C VAL A 81 -13.12 3.89 -15.69
N ILE A 82 -12.91 2.69 -15.14
CA ILE A 82 -11.75 1.83 -15.48
C ILE A 82 -12.11 0.99 -16.71
N TYR A 83 -11.19 0.90 -17.68
CA TYR A 83 -11.36 0.10 -18.88
C TYR A 83 -10.62 -1.23 -18.80
N PRO A 84 -11.13 -2.29 -19.46
CA PRO A 84 -10.42 -3.57 -19.56
C PRO A 84 -9.02 -3.46 -20.17
N THR A 85 -8.77 -2.41 -20.95
CA THR A 85 -7.50 -2.12 -21.62
C THR A 85 -6.56 -1.23 -20.80
N ASP A 86 -6.96 -0.77 -19.62
CA ASP A 86 -6.08 0.05 -18.78
C ASP A 86 -4.90 -0.80 -18.29
N LEU A 87 -3.72 -0.49 -18.82
CA LEU A 87 -2.49 -1.17 -18.49
C LEU A 87 -2.15 -0.97 -17.02
N LEU A 88 -1.70 -2.05 -16.37
CA LEU A 88 -1.29 -2.01 -14.99
C LEU A 88 -0.01 -1.19 -14.80
N CYS A 89 0.94 -1.31 -15.73
CA CYS A 89 2.18 -0.54 -15.74
C CYS A 89 2.04 0.68 -16.64
N ALA A 90 2.68 1.77 -16.23
CA ALA A 90 2.75 2.97 -17.04
C ALA A 90 3.50 2.73 -18.38
N PRO A 91 3.23 3.51 -19.44
CA PRO A 91 3.89 3.36 -20.75
C PRO A 91 5.43 3.38 -20.70
N GLN A 92 6.01 4.09 -19.74
CA GLN A 92 7.44 4.20 -19.48
C GLN A 92 8.00 3.04 -18.63
N GLN A 93 7.15 2.30 -17.92
CA GLN A 93 7.50 1.19 -17.04
C GLN A 93 7.51 -0.16 -17.78
N LYS A 94 8.06 -0.18 -18.99
CA LYS A 94 8.17 -1.41 -19.79
C LYS A 94 9.15 -2.38 -19.12
N ILE A 95 8.87 -3.68 -19.24
CA ILE A 95 9.73 -4.76 -18.70
C ILE A 95 11.19 -4.52 -19.08
N GLY A 96 12.09 -4.55 -18.08
CA GLY A 96 13.53 -4.35 -18.28
C GLY A 96 13.98 -2.90 -18.47
N THR A 97 13.12 -1.89 -18.30
CA THR A 97 13.51 -0.48 -18.44
C THR A 97 14.34 -0.01 -17.23
N TYR A 98 15.65 -0.26 -17.28
CA TYR A 98 16.63 0.12 -16.25
C TYR A 98 17.88 0.76 -16.90
N ASN A 99 17.64 1.69 -17.84
CA ASN A 99 18.69 2.27 -18.67
C ASN A 99 19.58 3.28 -17.92
N ASN A 100 19.11 3.81 -16.78
CA ASN A 100 19.87 4.70 -15.92
C ASN A 100 20.49 3.88 -14.78
N SER A 101 21.80 3.71 -14.79
CA SER A 101 22.51 2.94 -13.76
C SER A 101 22.44 3.54 -12.36
N LYS A 102 22.01 4.81 -12.23
CA LYS A 102 21.70 5.43 -10.93
C LYS A 102 20.50 4.79 -10.24
N TYR A 103 19.61 4.16 -11.03
CA TYR A 103 18.36 3.57 -10.53
C TYR A 103 18.25 2.11 -10.97
N PRO A 104 19.04 1.20 -10.38
CA PRO A 104 19.03 -0.20 -10.73
C PRO A 104 17.80 -0.93 -10.16
N LYS A 105 17.64 -2.19 -10.55
CA LYS A 105 16.75 -3.15 -9.88
C LYS A 105 17.23 -3.36 -8.45
N LEU A 106 16.32 -3.73 -7.55
CA LEU A 106 16.73 -4.23 -6.25
C LEU A 106 17.34 -5.63 -6.43
N VAL A 107 18.59 -5.82 -6.00
CA VAL A 107 19.19 -7.15 -5.88
C VAL A 107 18.75 -7.75 -4.55
N THR A 108 18.19 -8.96 -4.56
CA THR A 108 17.66 -9.64 -3.36
C THR A 108 17.70 -11.15 -3.49
N ALA A 109 17.33 -11.86 -2.42
CA ALA A 109 17.30 -13.32 -2.39
C ALA A 109 15.90 -13.87 -2.07
N PRO A 110 15.61 -15.14 -2.39
CA PRO A 110 14.37 -15.78 -1.97
C PRO A 110 14.17 -15.71 -0.45
N GLY A 111 12.96 -15.36 -0.01
CA GLY A 111 12.61 -15.29 1.41
C GLY A 111 13.09 -14.03 2.16
N ASP A 112 13.82 -13.12 1.51
CA ASP A 112 14.22 -11.85 2.12
C ASP A 112 13.03 -10.93 2.36
N TYR A 113 13.19 -10.04 3.33
CA TYR A 113 12.28 -8.93 3.53
C TYR A 113 12.71 -7.73 2.69
N VAL A 114 11.75 -7.05 2.10
CA VAL A 114 11.98 -5.82 1.33
C VAL A 114 11.00 -4.74 1.76
N ALA A 115 11.45 -3.49 1.72
CA ALA A 115 10.64 -2.29 1.92
C ALA A 115 10.39 -1.64 0.56
N LEU A 116 9.13 -1.33 0.25
CA LEU A 116 8.75 -0.45 -0.86
C LEU A 116 8.37 0.89 -0.26
N ARG A 117 9.12 1.94 -0.58
CA ARG A 117 9.00 3.26 0.06
C ARG A 117 8.30 4.24 -0.86
N HIS A 118 7.36 5.02 -0.34
CA HIS A 118 6.56 5.96 -1.10
C HIS A 118 6.32 7.25 -0.33
N GLN A 119 6.14 8.35 -1.07
CA GLN A 119 5.81 9.64 -0.44
C GLN A 119 4.33 9.75 -0.15
N GLU A 120 4.00 10.20 1.06
CA GLU A 120 2.62 10.34 1.48
C GLU A 120 1.88 11.48 0.79
N ASN A 121 2.59 12.53 0.35
CA ASN A 121 2.09 13.64 -0.48
C ASN A 121 0.77 14.30 0.03
N GLY A 122 0.65 14.44 1.35
CA GLY A 122 -0.52 14.96 2.06
C GLY A 122 -1.68 13.96 2.22
N HIS A 123 -1.60 12.77 1.63
CA HIS A 123 -2.63 11.75 1.77
C HIS A 123 -2.73 11.20 3.19
N VAL A 124 -1.70 11.33 4.02
CA VAL A 124 -1.67 10.84 5.40
C VAL A 124 -1.77 11.99 6.40
N THR A 125 -0.92 13.01 6.27
CA THR A 125 -0.87 14.09 7.28
C THR A 125 -1.92 15.17 7.07
N LEU A 126 -2.50 15.26 5.87
CA LEU A 126 -3.57 16.21 5.53
C LEU A 126 -4.84 15.48 5.06
N PRO A 127 -5.40 14.56 5.88
CA PRO A 127 -6.41 13.61 5.42
C PRO A 127 -7.75 14.24 5.06
N ALA A 128 -8.01 15.44 5.57
CA ALA A 128 -9.23 16.21 5.37
C ALA A 128 -9.25 17.02 4.05
N THR A 129 -8.14 17.05 3.30
CA THR A 129 -8.06 17.76 2.01
C THR A 129 -8.97 17.15 0.94
N GLN A 130 -9.27 15.86 1.05
CA GLN A 130 -10.18 15.15 0.18
C GLN A 130 -11.20 14.37 1.01
N GLU A 131 -12.46 14.72 0.85
CA GLU A 131 -13.56 14.11 1.59
C GLU A 131 -13.81 12.66 1.16
N ASN A 132 -14.35 11.87 2.09
CA ASN A 132 -14.79 10.49 1.87
C ASN A 132 -13.71 9.56 1.28
N LYS A 133 -12.44 9.85 1.54
CA LYS A 133 -11.36 8.90 1.29
C LYS A 133 -11.37 7.76 2.32
N PRO A 134 -10.83 6.57 2.00
CA PRO A 134 -10.90 5.42 2.88
C PRO A 134 -10.25 5.73 4.23
N ARG A 135 -10.81 5.19 5.30
CA ARG A 135 -10.32 5.45 6.67
C ARG A 135 -8.84 5.13 6.82
N ASN A 136 -8.37 4.06 6.20
CA ASN A 136 -6.96 3.65 6.20
C ASN A 136 -6.06 4.37 5.19
N ARG A 137 -6.57 5.44 4.58
CA ARG A 137 -5.91 6.20 3.51
C ARG A 137 -5.68 5.39 2.23
N GLY A 138 -6.43 4.31 2.06
CA GLY A 138 -6.36 3.42 0.91
C GLY A 138 -5.55 2.17 1.20
N THR A 139 -5.78 1.14 0.40
CA THR A 139 -5.16 -0.17 0.54
C THR A 139 -4.16 -0.37 -0.59
N ILE A 140 -2.95 -0.73 -0.22
CA ILE A 140 -1.89 -1.15 -1.14
C ILE A 140 -1.97 -2.67 -1.29
N TYR A 141 -1.87 -3.14 -2.52
CA TYR A 141 -1.77 -4.53 -2.91
C TYR A 141 -0.45 -4.71 -3.64
N ILE A 142 0.33 -5.70 -3.21
CA ILE A 142 1.59 -6.03 -3.85
C ILE A 142 1.45 -7.40 -4.48
N TYR A 143 1.50 -7.44 -5.80
CA TYR A 143 1.49 -8.67 -6.58
C TYR A 143 2.90 -9.00 -7.05
N GLY A 144 3.18 -10.26 -7.37
CA GLY A 144 4.42 -10.59 -8.06
C GLY A 144 4.36 -11.81 -8.97
N THR A 145 5.30 -11.85 -9.90
CA THR A 145 5.40 -12.88 -10.95
C THR A 145 6.82 -12.95 -11.54
N GLU A 146 7.23 -14.15 -11.96
CA GLU A 146 8.43 -14.36 -12.81
C GLU A 146 8.10 -14.22 -14.31
N LYS A 147 6.82 -14.05 -14.67
CA LYS A 147 6.32 -14.05 -16.05
C LYS A 147 5.43 -12.82 -16.31
N PRO A 148 5.97 -11.59 -16.15
CA PRO A 148 5.22 -10.36 -16.41
C PRO A 148 4.82 -10.28 -17.89
N GLY A 149 3.61 -9.80 -18.15
CA GLY A 149 3.12 -9.51 -19.50
C GLY A 149 3.27 -8.02 -19.83
N SER A 150 3.68 -7.70 -21.07
CA SER A 150 3.75 -6.29 -21.51
C SER A 150 2.38 -5.62 -21.61
N ASN A 151 1.31 -6.41 -21.66
CA ASN A 151 -0.07 -5.99 -21.82
C ASN A 151 -0.91 -6.39 -20.59
N ASP A 152 -0.28 -6.67 -19.46
CA ASP A 152 -0.97 -6.93 -18.20
C ASP A 152 -1.83 -5.69 -17.85
N THR A 153 -3.13 -5.90 -17.65
CA THR A 153 -4.10 -4.83 -17.36
C THR A 153 -4.52 -4.85 -15.91
N LEU A 154 -4.94 -3.70 -15.37
CA LEU A 154 -5.41 -3.59 -13.99
C LEU A 154 -6.51 -4.63 -13.71
N MET A 155 -7.50 -4.73 -14.61
CA MET A 155 -8.62 -5.67 -14.46
C MET A 155 -8.25 -7.15 -14.64
N SER A 156 -7.08 -7.47 -15.22
CA SER A 156 -6.63 -8.87 -15.37
C SER A 156 -5.88 -9.41 -14.14
N ILE A 157 -5.40 -8.51 -13.27
CA ILE A 157 -4.53 -8.86 -12.14
C ILE A 157 -5.14 -8.42 -10.81
N HIS A 158 -5.54 -7.16 -10.69
CA HIS A 158 -5.97 -6.58 -9.43
C HIS A 158 -7.30 -7.17 -8.97
N ASN A 159 -7.35 -7.69 -7.74
CA ASN A 159 -8.46 -8.51 -7.19
C ASN A 159 -8.78 -9.78 -8.00
N VAL A 160 -7.88 -10.21 -8.91
CA VAL A 160 -8.01 -11.42 -9.72
C VAL A 160 -6.93 -12.42 -9.32
N TRP A 161 -5.67 -11.99 -9.25
CA TRP A 161 -4.59 -12.77 -8.67
C TRP A 161 -4.79 -12.87 -7.15
N ASN A 162 -4.61 -14.07 -6.60
CA ASN A 162 -4.83 -14.36 -5.19
C ASN A 162 -3.54 -14.85 -4.52
N ALA A 163 -3.55 -15.00 -3.19
CA ALA A 163 -2.38 -15.41 -2.43
C ALA A 163 -1.88 -16.83 -2.78
N ASP A 164 -2.80 -17.71 -3.18
CA ASP A 164 -2.49 -19.08 -3.59
C ASP A 164 -1.83 -19.18 -4.97
N GLY A 165 -1.78 -18.08 -5.74
CA GLY A 165 -1.24 -18.06 -7.11
C GLY A 165 -2.07 -18.82 -8.13
N THR A 166 -3.35 -19.08 -7.82
CA THR A 166 -4.29 -19.80 -8.68
C THR A 166 -5.27 -18.86 -9.39
N GLY A 167 -5.32 -17.60 -8.95
CA GLY A 167 -6.21 -16.58 -9.49
C GLY A 167 -5.83 -16.13 -10.91
N GLY A 168 -6.82 -15.68 -11.67
CA GLY A 168 -6.63 -15.23 -13.06
C GLY A 168 -6.08 -16.33 -13.95
N ASP A 169 -4.91 -16.05 -14.54
CA ASP A 169 -4.19 -16.98 -15.41
C ASP A 169 -3.06 -17.76 -14.71
N GLY A 170 -2.97 -17.66 -13.38
CA GLY A 170 -2.03 -18.42 -12.56
C GLY A 170 -0.56 -18.10 -12.81
N ARG A 171 -0.24 -16.97 -13.47
CA ARG A 171 1.15 -16.56 -13.71
C ARG A 171 1.78 -15.85 -12.52
N GLY A 172 0.98 -15.37 -11.57
CA GLY A 172 1.47 -14.67 -10.39
C GLY A 172 0.52 -14.78 -9.22
N ARG A 173 0.84 -14.06 -8.15
CA ARG A 173 0.14 -14.13 -6.86
C ARG A 173 0.11 -12.80 -6.15
N LEU A 174 -0.88 -12.62 -5.29
CA LEU A 174 -0.90 -11.55 -4.30
C LEU A 174 0.10 -11.88 -3.19
N LEU A 175 1.05 -11.00 -2.95
CA LEU A 175 2.12 -11.20 -1.97
C LEU A 175 1.83 -10.53 -0.64
N ALA A 176 1.22 -9.35 -0.67
CA ALA A 176 0.95 -8.57 0.51
C ALA A 176 -0.20 -7.58 0.31
N THR A 177 -0.84 -7.22 1.42
CA THR A 177 -1.72 -6.04 1.52
C THR A 177 -1.24 -5.13 2.65
N ARG A 178 -1.26 -3.83 2.41
CA ARG A 178 -0.81 -2.79 3.35
C ARG A 178 -1.81 -1.65 3.42
N ASN A 179 -1.87 -0.98 4.56
CA ASN A 179 -2.47 0.35 4.60
C ASN A 179 -1.49 1.32 3.97
N TYR A 180 -1.98 2.30 3.21
CA TYR A 180 -1.10 3.32 2.65
C TYR A 180 -0.40 4.14 3.74
N ASP A 181 -1.09 4.35 4.85
CA ASP A 181 -0.55 4.91 6.08
C ASP A 181 0.09 3.82 6.95
N ASP A 182 1.43 3.79 6.99
CA ASP A 182 2.21 2.85 7.82
C ASP A 182 2.18 3.20 9.32
N GLY A 183 1.59 4.34 9.69
CA GLY A 183 1.40 4.81 11.06
C GLY A 183 2.59 5.54 11.66
N GLN A 184 3.71 5.66 10.93
CA GLN A 184 4.88 6.42 11.36
C GLN A 184 5.26 7.54 10.39
N CYS A 185 5.01 7.37 9.10
CA CYS A 185 5.42 8.30 8.06
C CYS A 185 4.74 9.67 8.16
N TYR A 186 5.38 10.70 7.64
CA TYR A 186 4.81 12.05 7.62
C TYR A 186 5.47 12.90 6.54
N GLN A 187 4.68 13.74 5.89
CA GLN A 187 5.17 14.95 5.24
C GLN A 187 5.17 16.08 6.26
N MET A 188 6.27 16.83 6.35
CA MET A 188 6.40 17.91 7.31
C MET A 188 5.44 19.06 6.95
N ASN A 189 4.52 19.38 7.87
CA ASN A 189 3.60 20.50 7.79
C ASN A 189 3.04 20.87 9.18
N ASP A 190 2.20 21.89 9.23
CA ASP A 190 1.62 22.41 10.48
C ASP A 190 0.36 21.66 10.95
N GLY A 191 -0.06 20.60 10.24
CA GLY A 191 -1.21 19.78 10.61
C GLY A 191 -0.92 18.88 11.81
N ASP A 192 -1.95 18.60 12.61
CA ASP A 192 -1.83 17.86 13.89
C ASP A 192 -1.17 16.48 13.74
N ILE A 193 -1.47 15.75 12.66
CA ILE A 193 -0.88 14.44 12.39
C ILE A 193 0.62 14.58 12.15
N SER A 194 1.04 15.53 11.29
CA SER A 194 2.44 15.79 11.01
C SER A 194 3.17 16.17 12.30
N VAL A 195 2.68 17.18 13.02
CA VAL A 195 3.27 17.66 14.28
C VAL A 195 3.40 16.54 15.32
N SER A 196 2.39 15.66 15.45
CA SER A 196 2.45 14.52 16.36
C SER A 196 3.48 13.48 15.93
N ARG A 197 3.49 13.12 14.64
CA ARG A 197 4.40 12.10 14.10
C ARG A 197 5.85 12.57 14.10
N THR A 198 6.14 13.81 13.74
CA THR A 198 7.51 14.34 13.81
C THR A 198 8.07 14.32 15.24
N LYS A 199 7.21 14.47 16.26
CA LYS A 199 7.62 14.32 17.67
C LYS A 199 7.89 12.86 18.05
N GLN A 200 7.08 11.93 17.56
CA GLN A 200 7.17 10.51 17.91
C GLN A 200 8.25 9.76 17.12
N PHE A 201 8.40 10.10 15.84
CA PHE A 201 9.25 9.46 14.84
C PHE A 201 10.29 10.43 14.28
N SER A 202 10.85 11.27 15.16
CA SER A 202 11.84 12.29 14.79
C SER A 202 13.03 11.68 14.06
N LYS A 203 13.40 12.29 12.94
CA LYS A 203 14.64 12.00 12.22
C LYS A 203 15.35 13.29 11.81
N GLU A 204 16.63 13.19 11.49
CA GLU A 204 17.37 14.28 10.84
C GLU A 204 16.96 14.37 9.37
N ALA A 205 17.02 15.57 8.80
CA ALA A 205 16.74 15.75 7.37
C ALA A 205 17.83 15.07 6.53
N SER A 206 17.41 14.29 5.53
CA SER A 206 18.31 13.47 4.70
C SER A 206 17.79 13.38 3.28
N ASP A 207 18.67 13.57 2.28
CA ASP A 207 18.30 13.33 0.89
C ASP A 207 18.06 11.83 0.64
N PRO A 208 17.10 11.45 -0.22
CA PRO A 208 16.19 12.33 -0.98
C PRO A 208 14.91 12.73 -0.22
N GLN A 209 14.75 12.30 1.03
CA GLN A 209 13.52 12.48 1.81
C GLN A 209 13.34 13.90 2.37
N GLY A 210 14.41 14.67 2.48
CA GLY A 210 14.42 15.93 3.21
C GLY A 210 13.97 15.71 4.66
N GLN A 211 13.08 16.57 5.14
CA GLN A 211 12.50 16.51 6.49
C GLN A 211 11.41 15.46 6.64
N ASP A 212 10.86 14.96 5.53
CA ASP A 212 9.76 14.00 5.52
C ASP A 212 10.26 12.61 5.91
N LEU A 213 9.39 11.83 6.54
CA LEU A 213 9.60 10.39 6.70
C LEU A 213 8.69 9.70 5.69
N TRP A 214 9.28 9.05 4.67
CA TRP A 214 8.51 8.32 3.67
C TRP A 214 7.74 7.15 4.29
N CYS A 215 6.56 6.89 3.73
CA CYS A 215 5.79 5.70 4.08
C CYS A 215 6.45 4.46 3.49
N GLN A 216 6.12 3.31 4.08
CA GLN A 216 6.69 2.03 3.71
C GLN A 216 5.60 0.99 3.48
N SER A 217 5.93 -0.01 2.69
CA SER A 217 5.18 -1.25 2.54
C SER A 217 6.19 -2.37 2.59
N ASP A 218 6.38 -2.92 3.78
CA ASP A 218 7.34 -3.98 4.05
C ASP A 218 6.69 -5.32 3.82
N LEU A 219 7.37 -6.24 3.14
CA LEU A 219 6.88 -7.59 2.93
C LEU A 219 8.01 -8.61 2.91
N GLN A 220 7.67 -9.85 3.27
CA GLN A 220 8.54 -10.98 3.00
C GLN A 220 8.29 -11.50 1.58
N LEU A 221 9.36 -11.63 0.80
CA LEU A 221 9.31 -12.27 -0.50
C LEU A 221 9.09 -13.78 -0.35
N PRO A 222 8.48 -14.43 -1.36
CA PRO A 222 8.38 -15.88 -1.38
C PRO A 222 9.76 -16.55 -1.29
N SER A 223 9.82 -17.71 -0.65
CA SER A 223 11.07 -18.49 -0.52
C SER A 223 11.33 -19.42 -1.70
N ASP A 224 10.37 -19.56 -2.60
CA ASP A 224 10.40 -20.41 -3.79
C ASP A 224 10.78 -19.65 -5.08
N LEU A 225 11.32 -18.42 -4.95
CA LEU A 225 11.76 -17.63 -6.11
C LEU A 225 12.98 -18.28 -6.78
N THR A 226 13.01 -18.23 -8.11
CA THR A 226 14.09 -18.82 -8.92
C THR A 226 15.34 -17.93 -8.89
N VAL A 227 16.44 -18.45 -8.34
CA VAL A 227 17.75 -17.78 -8.41
C VAL A 227 18.20 -17.62 -9.86
N GLY A 228 18.69 -16.42 -10.20
CA GLY A 228 19.10 -16.01 -11.53
C GLY A 228 17.97 -15.49 -12.41
N ALA A 229 16.73 -15.46 -11.91
CA ALA A 229 15.59 -14.87 -12.61
C ALA A 229 15.31 -13.44 -12.13
N ASP A 230 14.67 -12.65 -13.00
CA ASP A 230 13.99 -11.42 -12.60
C ASP A 230 12.62 -11.76 -12.00
N TYR A 231 12.25 -11.07 -10.93
CA TYR A 231 10.92 -11.16 -10.33
C TYR A 231 10.25 -9.80 -10.35
N THR A 232 9.10 -9.68 -11.00
CA THR A 232 8.35 -8.42 -11.08
C THR A 232 7.46 -8.26 -9.86
N LEU A 233 7.45 -7.07 -9.28
CA LEU A 233 6.42 -6.63 -8.36
C LEU A 233 5.51 -5.58 -9.02
N TYR A 234 4.22 -5.70 -8.75
CA TYR A 234 3.23 -4.67 -9.04
C TYR A 234 2.70 -4.11 -7.72
N TRP A 235 3.00 -2.84 -7.46
CA TRP A 235 2.43 -2.10 -6.35
C TRP A 235 1.19 -1.38 -6.84
N VAL A 236 0.04 -1.64 -6.21
CA VAL A 236 -1.27 -1.12 -6.59
C VAL A 236 -1.92 -0.50 -5.38
N TRP A 237 -2.12 0.81 -5.39
CA TRP A 237 -2.76 1.53 -4.30
C TRP A 237 -4.16 1.98 -4.69
N ASP A 238 -5.16 1.38 -4.06
CA ASP A 238 -6.55 1.79 -4.20
C ASP A 238 -6.85 2.94 -3.23
N TRP A 239 -7.16 4.10 -3.81
CA TRP A 239 -7.53 5.32 -3.07
C TRP A 239 -8.84 5.96 -3.55
N PRO A 240 -9.93 5.18 -3.66
CA PRO A 240 -11.20 5.64 -4.20
C PRO A 240 -11.85 6.72 -3.33
N THR A 241 -12.78 7.47 -3.93
CA THR A 241 -13.76 8.24 -3.14
C THR A 241 -14.95 7.34 -2.81
N LEU A 242 -15.40 7.39 -1.55
CA LEU A 242 -16.50 6.60 -1.03
C LEU A 242 -17.78 7.44 -0.88
N SER A 243 -18.89 6.74 -0.72
CA SER A 243 -20.20 7.33 -0.41
C SER A 243 -20.35 7.81 1.04
N LYS A 244 -19.47 7.36 1.95
CA LYS A 244 -19.50 7.72 3.38
C LYS A 244 -18.10 8.11 3.86
N ALA A 245 -18.06 9.09 4.76
CA ALA A 245 -16.85 9.44 5.49
C ALA A 245 -16.44 8.34 6.47
N ASN A 246 -15.14 8.25 6.75
CA ASN A 246 -14.57 7.33 7.75
C ASN A 246 -14.93 5.85 7.52
N ALA A 247 -15.13 5.46 6.26
CA ALA A 247 -15.52 4.14 5.82
C ALA A 247 -14.38 3.40 5.11
N MET A 248 -14.57 2.10 4.91
CA MET A 248 -13.71 1.23 4.09
C MET A 248 -14.49 0.65 2.91
N VAL A 249 -13.78 0.29 1.85
CA VAL A 249 -14.37 -0.53 0.77
C VAL A 249 -14.79 -1.87 1.37
N GLY A 250 -16.04 -2.28 1.12
CA GLY A 250 -16.62 -3.51 1.65
C GLY A 250 -17.44 -3.34 2.94
N ASP A 251 -17.44 -2.16 3.55
CA ASP A 251 -18.33 -1.84 4.67
C ASP A 251 -19.81 -1.80 4.22
N ASP A 252 -20.74 -2.11 5.13
CA ASP A 252 -22.16 -2.17 4.82
C ASP A 252 -22.74 -0.81 4.35
N GLY A 253 -23.43 -0.86 3.21
CA GLY A 253 -23.96 0.30 2.51
C GLY A 253 -22.90 1.34 2.11
N VAL A 254 -21.64 0.93 1.91
CA VAL A 254 -20.56 1.81 1.41
C VAL A 254 -20.26 1.46 -0.04
N GLU A 255 -20.56 2.39 -0.93
CA GLU A 255 -20.24 2.33 -2.35
C GLU A 255 -19.00 3.17 -2.69
N VAL A 256 -18.26 2.75 -3.72
CA VAL A 256 -17.22 3.54 -4.39
C VAL A 256 -17.91 4.50 -5.35
N THR A 257 -17.77 5.81 -5.12
CA THR A 257 -18.37 6.87 -5.95
C THR A 257 -17.43 7.35 -7.04
N LYS A 258 -16.11 7.26 -6.81
CA LYS A 258 -15.08 7.55 -7.81
C LYS A 258 -13.92 6.56 -7.63
N PRO A 259 -13.66 5.65 -8.58
CA PRO A 259 -12.45 4.83 -8.54
C PRO A 259 -11.22 5.69 -8.81
N GLU A 260 -10.14 5.37 -8.11
CA GLU A 260 -8.87 6.07 -8.21
C GLU A 260 -7.79 5.12 -7.66
N THR A 261 -6.92 4.66 -8.56
CA THR A 261 -5.87 3.68 -8.27
C THR A 261 -4.55 4.19 -8.81
N TYR A 262 -3.48 4.05 -8.05
CA TYR A 262 -2.11 4.38 -8.47
C TYR A 262 -1.27 3.12 -8.54
N THR A 263 -0.35 3.04 -9.49
CA THR A 263 0.50 1.85 -9.61
C THR A 263 1.96 2.16 -9.89
N SER A 264 2.80 1.23 -9.48
CA SER A 264 4.23 1.19 -9.78
C SER A 264 4.63 -0.23 -10.16
N CYS A 265 5.39 -0.38 -11.24
CA CYS A 265 5.95 -1.64 -11.68
C CYS A 265 7.48 -1.66 -11.53
N MET A 266 8.00 -2.65 -10.83
CA MET A 266 9.44 -2.83 -10.59
C MET A 266 9.87 -4.28 -10.80
N ASP A 267 11.15 -4.48 -11.07
CA ASP A 267 11.80 -5.77 -11.15
C ASP A 267 12.83 -5.91 -10.03
N LEU A 268 12.91 -7.13 -9.48
CA LEU A 268 13.93 -7.56 -8.53
C LEU A 268 14.87 -8.53 -9.25
N GLU A 269 16.16 -8.40 -9.02
CA GLU A 269 17.15 -9.39 -9.43
C GLU A 269 17.31 -10.42 -8.31
N ILE A 270 16.91 -11.67 -8.56
CA ILE A 270 16.95 -12.73 -7.55
C ILE A 270 18.30 -13.47 -7.64
N VAL A 271 19.12 -13.33 -6.61
CA VAL A 271 20.45 -13.95 -6.53
C VAL A 271 20.51 -15.03 -5.45
N ASP A 272 21.63 -15.78 -5.43
CA ASP A 272 21.88 -16.75 -4.37
C ASP A 272 21.91 -16.05 -2.99
N PRO A 273 21.33 -16.64 -1.92
CA PRO A 273 21.33 -16.05 -0.58
C PRO A 273 22.71 -15.63 -0.05
N CYS A 274 23.79 -16.27 -0.52
CA CYS A 274 25.16 -15.97 -0.15
C CYS A 274 25.93 -15.13 -1.19
N ALA A 275 25.27 -14.65 -2.25
CA ALA A 275 25.92 -13.91 -3.33
C ALA A 275 26.60 -12.62 -2.85
N ASP A 276 27.67 -12.23 -3.54
CA ASP A 276 28.38 -10.98 -3.28
C ASP A 276 27.59 -9.73 -3.68
N ASP A 277 26.69 -9.88 -4.65
CA ASP A 277 25.81 -8.82 -5.13
C ASP A 277 24.82 -8.32 -4.04
N LEU A 278 24.57 -9.12 -3.00
CA LEU A 278 23.77 -8.72 -1.83
C LEU A 278 24.48 -7.72 -0.90
N GLY A 279 25.76 -7.43 -1.13
CA GLY A 279 26.59 -6.55 -0.30
C GLY A 279 27.10 -7.21 0.99
N ASP A 280 27.44 -6.39 1.98
CA ASP A 280 28.04 -6.82 3.25
C ASP A 280 27.07 -7.64 4.11
N VAL A 281 25.76 -7.38 3.98
CA VAL A 281 24.71 -8.09 4.71
C VAL A 281 24.06 -9.11 3.79
N LYS A 282 24.44 -10.37 3.95
CA LYS A 282 23.87 -11.49 3.20
C LYS A 282 22.43 -11.77 3.58
N SER A 283 21.73 -12.55 2.76
CA SER A 283 20.40 -13.05 3.12
C SER A 283 20.50 -13.89 4.41
N PRO A 284 19.51 -13.83 5.31
CA PRO A 284 19.51 -14.69 6.50
C PRO A 284 19.38 -16.18 6.16
N ALA A 285 18.96 -16.48 4.93
CA ALA A 285 18.96 -17.82 4.37
C ALA A 285 20.38 -18.32 4.02
N CYS A 286 21.40 -17.43 4.00
CA CYS A 286 22.81 -17.81 3.84
C CYS A 286 23.33 -18.52 5.09
N SER A 287 23.26 -19.85 5.07
CA SER A 287 23.86 -20.71 6.08
C SER A 287 25.32 -20.96 5.72
N SER A 288 26.24 -20.84 6.68
CA SER A 288 27.68 -21.04 6.48
C SER A 288 27.98 -22.45 5.97
N GLY A 289 28.14 -22.59 4.64
CA GLY A 289 28.76 -23.76 4.01
C GLY A 289 27.87 -24.64 3.13
N ASN A 290 26.58 -24.32 2.88
CA ASN A 290 25.82 -25.05 1.86
C ASN A 290 24.77 -24.14 1.21
N SER A 291 25.08 -23.66 0.00
CA SER A 291 24.18 -22.97 -0.93
C SER A 291 23.19 -23.96 -1.56
N THR A 292 22.45 -24.70 -0.73
CA THR A 292 21.24 -25.38 -1.19
C THR A 292 20.09 -24.42 -0.97
N GLY A 293 19.56 -23.89 -2.08
CA GLY A 293 18.45 -22.92 -2.16
C GLY A 293 17.55 -22.95 -0.95
N ALA A 294 17.69 -21.93 -0.10
CA ALA A 294 17.00 -21.88 1.16
C ALA A 294 15.53 -21.54 0.90
N ASN A 295 14.71 -22.58 0.76
CA ASN A 295 13.24 -22.49 0.72
C ASN A 295 12.65 -22.10 2.10
N THR A 296 13.40 -21.38 2.93
CA THR A 296 12.99 -21.05 4.30
C THR A 296 12.72 -19.56 4.39
N LYS A 297 11.52 -19.20 4.83
CA LYS A 297 11.20 -17.82 5.20
C LYS A 297 12.19 -17.33 6.26
N THR A 298 12.88 -16.26 5.96
CA THR A 298 13.72 -15.50 6.91
C THR A 298 12.89 -15.11 8.13
N LYS A 299 13.47 -15.21 9.34
CA LYS A 299 12.88 -14.63 10.54
C LYS A 299 13.63 -13.36 10.89
N ILE A 300 12.91 -12.25 11.00
CA ILE A 300 13.44 -11.02 11.61
C ILE A 300 13.69 -11.30 13.10
N THR A 301 14.84 -10.87 13.60
CA THR A 301 15.07 -10.86 15.03
C THR A 301 14.22 -9.72 15.60
N ASN A 302 13.37 -10.00 16.61
CA ASN A 302 12.51 -8.97 17.23
C ASN A 302 13.29 -7.85 17.96
N THR A 303 14.61 -7.78 17.76
CA THR A 303 15.52 -6.80 18.34
C THR A 303 15.97 -5.83 17.26
N PHE A 304 15.18 -4.77 17.08
CA PHE A 304 15.59 -3.61 16.28
C PHE A 304 16.85 -2.98 16.87
N ALA A 305 17.71 -2.44 16.01
CA ALA A 305 18.92 -1.78 16.47
C ALA A 305 18.56 -0.56 17.35
N LYS A 306 19.11 -0.51 18.56
CA LYS A 306 18.84 0.60 19.49
C LYS A 306 19.36 1.91 18.89
N GLY A 307 18.49 2.92 18.80
CA GLY A 307 18.85 4.24 18.26
C GLY A 307 18.99 4.26 16.73
N GLN A 308 18.50 3.23 16.05
CA GLN A 308 18.38 3.23 14.60
C GLN A 308 17.52 4.40 14.14
N SER A 309 17.95 5.07 13.07
CA SER A 309 17.17 6.14 12.45
C SER A 309 15.90 5.56 11.84
N TYR A 310 14.76 6.23 12.04
CA TYR A 310 13.51 5.88 11.35
C TYR A 310 13.66 6.00 9.82
N ASP A 311 14.60 6.82 9.36
CA ASP A 311 14.93 7.00 7.95
C ASP A 311 15.36 5.70 7.24
N SER A 312 15.90 4.76 8.01
CA SER A 312 16.41 3.47 7.54
C SER A 312 15.88 2.29 8.36
N ALA A 313 14.75 2.46 9.04
CA ALA A 313 14.10 1.41 9.81
C ALA A 313 12.85 0.89 9.12
N ALA A 314 12.75 -0.43 9.04
CA ALA A 314 11.52 -1.14 8.69
C ALA A 314 10.43 -0.85 9.72
N VAL A 315 9.16 -1.04 9.32
CA VAL A 315 7.98 -0.91 10.17
C VAL A 315 7.76 -2.23 10.92
N PRO A 316 8.02 -2.31 12.24
CA PRO A 316 7.99 -3.57 12.99
C PRO A 316 6.69 -4.37 12.84
N GLN A 317 5.57 -3.66 12.77
CA GLN A 317 4.22 -4.23 12.65
C GLN A 317 4.04 -5.00 11.33
N GLU A 318 4.71 -4.56 10.26
CA GLU A 318 4.59 -5.16 8.93
C GLU A 318 5.50 -6.39 8.73
N LEU A 319 6.45 -6.63 9.65
CA LEU A 319 7.35 -7.78 9.58
C LEU A 319 6.75 -9.06 10.17
N THR A 320 5.57 -8.98 10.78
CA THR A 320 4.89 -10.10 11.45
C THR A 320 4.03 -10.95 10.51
N GLY A 321 3.65 -10.41 9.35
CA GLY A 321 2.80 -11.04 8.36
C GLY A 321 2.70 -10.19 7.09
N ASN A 322 2.25 -10.77 6.00
CA ASN A 322 2.18 -10.08 4.71
C ASN A 322 0.84 -9.38 4.44
N PHE A 323 -0.19 -9.58 5.26
CA PHE A 323 -1.53 -9.08 5.01
C PHE A 323 -2.02 -8.22 6.18
N ALA A 324 -2.00 -6.91 5.99
CA ALA A 324 -2.59 -5.95 6.94
C ALA A 324 -4.10 -5.82 6.77
N VAL A 325 -4.56 -5.95 5.52
CA VAL A 325 -5.96 -5.89 5.14
C VAL A 325 -6.37 -7.26 4.62
N GLY A 326 -7.35 -7.89 5.27
CA GLY A 326 -7.86 -9.18 4.83
C GLY A 326 -8.51 -9.08 3.46
N VAL A 327 -8.27 -10.08 2.62
CA VAL A 327 -8.84 -10.21 1.28
C VAL A 327 -9.40 -11.62 1.10
N SER A 328 -10.17 -11.83 0.02
CA SER A 328 -10.65 -13.17 -0.30
C SER A 328 -9.48 -14.14 -0.46
N GLY A 329 -9.44 -15.18 0.38
CA GLY A 329 -8.39 -16.21 0.38
C GLY A 329 -7.16 -15.90 1.25
N ALA A 330 -7.05 -14.70 1.85
CA ALA A 330 -5.98 -14.38 2.79
C ALA A 330 -6.50 -13.50 3.94
N ASN A 331 -6.46 -14.05 5.15
CA ASN A 331 -6.80 -13.29 6.35
C ASN A 331 -5.70 -12.28 6.68
N ALA A 332 -6.06 -11.21 7.37
CA ALA A 332 -5.06 -10.32 7.95
C ALA A 332 -4.18 -11.11 8.94
N ASP A 333 -2.87 -11.06 8.76
CA ASP A 333 -1.87 -11.76 9.55
C ASP A 333 -0.74 -10.83 10.05
N SER A 334 -0.76 -9.55 9.67
CA SER A 334 0.17 -8.54 10.18
C SER A 334 -0.48 -7.68 11.26
N GLY A 335 0.31 -7.29 12.26
CA GLY A 335 -0.11 -6.38 13.33
C GLY A 335 -0.17 -4.91 12.90
N SER A 336 -0.34 -4.63 11.60
CA SER A 336 -0.37 -3.27 11.06
C SER A 336 -1.42 -2.40 11.78
N ASN A 337 -1.17 -1.10 11.81
CA ASN A 337 -2.11 -0.15 12.40
C ASN A 337 -3.49 -0.29 11.73
N THR A 338 -4.58 0.08 12.42
CA THR A 338 -5.94 -0.04 11.86
C THR A 338 -6.26 0.99 10.76
N GLY A 339 -5.25 1.67 10.23
CA GLY A 339 -5.38 2.85 9.39
C GLY A 339 -5.91 4.08 10.14
N MET A 340 -6.15 3.99 11.45
CA MET A 340 -6.72 5.06 12.29
C MET A 340 -5.67 5.97 12.93
N SER A 341 -4.58 6.25 12.23
CA SER A 341 -3.55 7.16 12.72
C SER A 341 -3.89 8.65 12.49
N ALA A 342 -5.13 8.94 12.06
CA ALA A 342 -5.74 10.25 12.25
C ALA A 342 -6.09 10.44 13.74
N PRO A 343 -5.94 11.64 14.32
CA PRO A 343 -6.24 11.87 15.71
C PRO A 343 -7.67 11.41 16.06
N PRO A 344 -7.89 10.82 17.25
CA PRO A 344 -9.18 10.26 17.68
C PRO A 344 -10.39 11.21 17.62
N ASP A 345 -10.15 12.51 17.50
CA ASP A 345 -11.22 13.54 17.58
C ASP A 345 -12.12 13.65 16.34
N LEU A 346 -11.84 12.92 15.24
CA LEU A 346 -12.82 12.76 14.17
C LEU A 346 -13.81 11.60 14.43
N ALA A 347 -13.60 10.82 15.50
CA ALA A 347 -14.40 9.66 15.86
C ALA A 347 -15.35 9.92 17.05
N SER A 348 -15.91 11.12 17.22
CA SER A 348 -17.04 11.31 18.15
C SER A 348 -17.74 12.67 17.99
N GLY A 349 -18.58 12.79 16.96
CA GLY A 349 -19.70 13.74 16.96
C GLY A 349 -20.93 13.16 17.65
N SER A 350 -20.76 12.47 18.79
CA SER A 350 -21.86 11.87 19.57
C SER A 350 -21.80 12.37 21.00
N GLY A 351 -22.57 13.43 21.25
CA GLY A 351 -23.06 13.94 22.53
C GLY A 351 -22.35 13.58 23.83
N THR A 352 -21.79 14.60 24.49
CA THR A 352 -21.92 14.68 25.94
C THR A 352 -22.07 16.13 26.37
N SER A 353 -23.04 16.35 27.26
CA SER A 353 -23.50 17.64 27.76
C SER A 353 -22.39 18.43 28.45
N ALA A 354 -22.23 19.69 28.07
CA ALA A 354 -21.71 20.74 28.95
C ALA A 354 -22.85 21.70 29.28
N THR A 355 -23.27 21.66 30.54
CA THR A 355 -24.22 22.56 31.16
C THR A 355 -23.65 23.98 31.31
N THR A 356 -24.59 24.94 31.22
CA THR A 356 -24.58 26.35 31.68
C THR A 356 -23.93 27.44 30.81
N GLY A 357 -24.77 28.41 30.42
CA GLY A 357 -24.39 29.69 29.84
C GLY A 357 -25.46 30.24 28.90
N GLY A 358 -26.61 30.68 29.45
CA GLY A 358 -27.76 31.12 28.67
C GLY A 358 -27.55 32.43 27.90
N ALA A 359 -28.07 32.47 26.67
CA ALA A 359 -28.59 33.68 26.03
C ALA A 359 -29.64 33.26 24.99
N THR A 360 -30.90 33.57 25.29
CA THR A 360 -32.08 33.50 24.41
C THR A 360 -32.03 34.56 23.31
N LEU A 361 -32.50 34.21 22.10
CA LEU A 361 -33.29 35.02 21.13
C LEU A 361 -33.54 34.13 19.87
N SER A 362 -34.68 33.45 19.74
CA SER A 362 -35.94 33.85 19.05
C SER A 362 -35.90 33.81 17.51
N GLY A 363 -36.72 32.94 16.89
CA GLY A 363 -37.17 33.09 15.48
C GLY A 363 -37.25 31.82 14.60
N ARG A 364 -38.43 31.17 14.58
CA ARG A 364 -38.92 30.12 13.62
C ARG A 364 -39.12 30.68 12.17
N PRO A 365 -39.54 29.90 11.14
CA PRO A 365 -39.95 28.48 11.12
C PRO A 365 -39.37 27.60 9.98
N ALA A 366 -39.64 26.30 10.14
CA ALA A 366 -39.54 25.23 9.16
C ALA A 366 -40.36 25.45 7.87
N ALA A 367 -39.86 24.89 6.77
CA ALA A 367 -40.63 24.58 5.57
C ALA A 367 -40.43 23.10 5.20
N SER A 368 -41.52 22.36 5.31
CA SER A 368 -41.77 21.03 4.79
C SER A 368 -41.92 21.05 3.27
N GLY A 369 -41.32 20.09 2.57
CA GLY A 369 -41.59 19.81 1.16
C GLY A 369 -41.26 18.37 0.85
N GLY A 370 -42.26 17.50 1.00
CA GLY A 370 -42.18 16.12 0.52
C GLY A 370 -42.48 16.07 -0.98
N ALA A 371 -41.72 15.25 -1.70
CA ALA A 371 -42.12 14.66 -2.98
C ALA A 371 -41.58 13.22 -3.04
N ASN A 372 -42.51 12.28 -3.21
CA ASN A 372 -42.25 10.88 -3.46
C ASN A 372 -41.95 10.63 -4.95
N VAL A 373 -41.27 9.49 -5.19
CA VAL A 373 -41.22 8.65 -6.40
C VAL A 373 -40.12 8.95 -7.44
N ALA A 374 -39.03 8.18 -7.39
CA ALA A 374 -38.75 7.07 -8.33
C ALA A 374 -37.57 6.23 -7.80
N GLY A 375 -37.77 4.92 -7.66
CA GLY A 375 -36.79 3.99 -7.07
C GLY A 375 -35.55 3.77 -7.94
N PRO A 376 -34.44 3.31 -7.34
CA PRO A 376 -33.16 3.19 -8.03
C PRO A 376 -33.13 1.98 -8.97
N SER A 377 -32.57 2.17 -10.17
CA SER A 377 -32.07 1.07 -10.98
C SER A 377 -30.84 0.49 -10.28
N ALA A 378 -31.02 -0.67 -9.65
CA ALA A 378 -29.93 -1.46 -9.09
C ALA A 378 -29.07 -2.02 -10.24
N SER A 379 -27.82 -1.58 -10.34
CA SER A 379 -26.81 -2.26 -11.17
C SER A 379 -26.42 -3.56 -10.47
N THR A 380 -27.01 -4.65 -10.91
CA THR A 380 -26.67 -6.01 -10.45
C THR A 380 -25.47 -6.49 -11.24
N PHE A 381 -24.34 -6.78 -10.59
CA PHE A 381 -23.23 -7.47 -11.22
C PHE A 381 -23.62 -8.94 -11.43
N SER A 382 -23.67 -9.38 -12.68
CA SER A 382 -23.91 -10.79 -13.05
C SER A 382 -22.59 -11.43 -13.45
N THR A 383 -22.08 -12.33 -12.61
CA THR A 383 -20.92 -13.17 -12.94
C THR A 383 -21.37 -14.21 -13.97
N VAL A 384 -20.87 -14.12 -15.21
CA VAL A 384 -21.07 -15.16 -16.23
C VAL A 384 -19.89 -16.14 -16.12
N THR A 385 -20.14 -17.34 -15.60
CA THR A 385 -19.18 -18.44 -15.67
C THR A 385 -19.23 -19.02 -17.08
N THR A 386 -18.21 -18.75 -17.90
CA THR A 386 -18.02 -19.44 -19.17
C THR A 386 -17.36 -20.79 -18.91
N THR A 387 -18.12 -21.87 -19.10
CA THR A 387 -17.56 -23.22 -19.14
C THR A 387 -16.84 -23.38 -20.48
N ALA A 388 -15.51 -23.38 -20.49
CA ALA A 388 -14.75 -23.73 -21.68
C ALA A 388 -14.99 -25.21 -22.04
N PRO A 389 -15.29 -25.56 -23.30
CA PRO A 389 -15.41 -26.96 -23.68
C PRO A 389 -14.04 -27.65 -23.58
N SER A 390 -14.03 -28.81 -22.93
CA SER A 390 -12.90 -29.71 -22.85
C SER A 390 -12.40 -30.07 -24.26
N SER A 391 -11.21 -29.62 -24.64
CA SER A 391 -10.52 -30.11 -25.83
C SER A 391 -9.99 -31.52 -25.55
N SER A 392 -10.62 -32.49 -26.19
CA SER A 392 -10.17 -33.88 -26.19
C SER A 392 -8.84 -33.99 -26.92
N ALA A 393 -7.84 -34.57 -26.26
CA ALA A 393 -6.56 -34.90 -26.88
C ALA A 393 -6.78 -35.87 -28.05
N THR A 394 -6.27 -35.52 -29.22
CA THR A 394 -6.02 -36.50 -30.30
C THR A 394 -4.58 -36.34 -30.77
N SER A 395 -3.80 -37.38 -30.53
CA SER A 395 -2.43 -37.57 -31.01
C SER A 395 -2.43 -37.98 -32.49
N THR A 396 -1.71 -37.25 -33.34
CA THR A 396 -1.13 -37.84 -34.57
C THR A 396 0.17 -37.14 -34.95
N THR A 397 1.17 -37.95 -35.25
CA THR A 397 2.53 -37.61 -35.65
C THR A 397 2.66 -37.22 -37.13
N ALA A 398 3.55 -36.25 -37.37
CA ALA A 398 4.49 -36.08 -38.48
C ALA A 398 4.06 -35.47 -39.84
N ALA A 399 4.82 -34.39 -40.15
CA ALA A 399 5.48 -34.02 -41.41
C ALA A 399 4.75 -33.19 -42.50
N ASP A 400 5.47 -32.11 -42.83
CA ASP A 400 5.56 -31.34 -44.07
C ASP A 400 4.52 -30.23 -44.37
N GLY A 401 5.05 -29.14 -44.92
CA GLY A 401 4.48 -27.79 -44.82
C GLY A 401 3.37 -27.42 -45.80
N ALA A 402 2.52 -26.49 -45.36
CA ALA A 402 1.93 -25.40 -46.13
C ALA A 402 1.04 -24.54 -45.20
N THR A 403 1.20 -23.22 -45.26
CA THR A 403 0.38 -22.22 -44.58
C THR A 403 -1.04 -22.18 -45.16
N VAL A 404 -2.06 -22.37 -44.32
CA VAL A 404 -3.45 -22.01 -44.64
C VAL A 404 -4.00 -21.15 -43.51
N ALA A 405 -4.25 -19.87 -43.81
CA ALA A 405 -4.97 -18.96 -42.93
C ALA A 405 -6.47 -19.26 -43.03
N GLN A 406 -7.09 -19.69 -41.93
CA GLN A 406 -8.54 -19.88 -41.84
C GLN A 406 -9.13 -18.76 -40.98
N LEU A 407 -9.75 -17.78 -41.63
CA LEU A 407 -10.62 -16.80 -40.97
C LEU A 407 -11.94 -17.50 -40.60
N SER A 408 -12.31 -17.46 -39.32
CA SER A 408 -13.64 -17.85 -38.84
C SER A 408 -14.33 -16.62 -38.25
N THR A 409 -15.38 -16.16 -38.94
CA THR A 409 -16.25 -15.08 -38.48
C THR A 409 -17.41 -15.70 -37.69
N VAL A 410 -17.62 -15.32 -36.43
CA VAL A 410 -18.77 -15.75 -35.62
C VAL A 410 -19.71 -14.58 -35.43
N THR A 411 -20.95 -14.73 -35.87
CA THR A 411 -22.06 -13.79 -35.63
C THR A 411 -22.86 -14.29 -34.43
N VAL A 412 -22.99 -13.47 -33.38
CA VAL A 412 -23.83 -13.80 -32.21
C VAL A 412 -25.16 -13.06 -32.31
N THR A 413 -26.26 -13.79 -32.18
CA THR A 413 -27.62 -13.25 -32.07
C THR A 413 -28.07 -13.36 -30.62
N GLU A 414 -28.42 -12.23 -29.99
CA GLU A 414 -28.96 -12.20 -28.62
C GLU A 414 -30.38 -12.78 -28.56
N GLY A 415 -30.62 -13.68 -27.60
CA GLY A 415 -31.94 -14.17 -27.22
C GLY A 415 -32.04 -14.27 -25.70
N VAL A 416 -32.97 -13.50 -25.12
CA VAL A 416 -33.23 -13.41 -23.68
C VAL A 416 -33.92 -14.69 -23.17
N ALA A 417 -33.37 -15.31 -22.13
CA ALA A 417 -34.05 -16.37 -21.38
C ALA A 417 -34.09 -16.01 -19.88
N THR A 418 -35.31 -15.98 -19.32
CA THR A 418 -35.59 -15.77 -17.90
C THR A 418 -35.51 -17.11 -17.17
N VAL A 419 -34.79 -17.17 -16.04
CA VAL A 419 -34.76 -18.34 -15.15
C VAL A 419 -35.20 -17.93 -13.74
N THR A 420 -36.20 -18.63 -13.22
CA THR A 420 -36.72 -18.52 -11.86
C THR A 420 -35.94 -19.46 -10.94
N VAL A 421 -35.41 -18.98 -9.81
CA VAL A 421 -34.73 -19.82 -8.80
C VAL A 421 -35.57 -19.88 -7.53
N THR A 422 -35.92 -21.09 -7.11
CA THR A 422 -36.57 -21.40 -5.84
C THR A 422 -35.49 -21.76 -4.80
N ALA A 423 -35.43 -21.02 -3.70
CA ALA A 423 -34.53 -21.32 -2.58
C ALA A 423 -35.16 -22.36 -1.63
N SER A 424 -34.37 -23.36 -1.22
CA SER A 424 -34.71 -24.28 -0.13
C SER A 424 -33.56 -24.26 0.88
N ALA A 425 -33.84 -23.91 2.13
CA ALA A 425 -32.89 -23.92 3.24
C ALA A 425 -32.98 -25.25 4.01
N SER A 426 -31.85 -25.72 4.55
CA SER A 426 -31.83 -26.70 5.65
C SER A 426 -30.64 -26.43 6.59
N PRO A 427 -30.78 -26.60 7.92
CA PRO A 427 -29.81 -26.13 8.91
C PRO A 427 -28.91 -27.24 9.50
N ASP A 428 -27.85 -26.74 10.16
CA ASP A 428 -27.00 -27.32 11.23
C ASP A 428 -25.93 -28.39 10.94
N ALA A 429 -24.69 -28.04 11.35
CA ALA A 429 -23.94 -28.83 12.33
C ALA A 429 -22.84 -27.97 13.00
N ALA A 430 -23.01 -27.71 14.30
CA ALA A 430 -22.01 -27.13 15.18
C ALA A 430 -20.91 -28.15 15.53
N VAL A 431 -19.65 -27.72 15.56
CA VAL A 431 -18.54 -28.47 16.15
C VAL A 431 -17.83 -27.57 17.15
N GLY A 432 -17.82 -28.00 18.41
CA GLY A 432 -17.25 -27.28 19.54
C GLY A 432 -15.73 -27.35 19.62
N VAL A 433 -15.13 -26.32 20.22
CA VAL A 433 -13.71 -26.29 20.60
C VAL A 433 -13.62 -26.02 22.09
N VAL A 434 -12.90 -26.92 22.77
CA VAL A 434 -12.54 -26.91 24.19
C VAL A 434 -11.42 -25.89 24.40
N GLY A 435 -11.64 -24.92 25.28
CA GLY A 435 -10.62 -23.95 25.70
C GLY A 435 -9.70 -24.53 26.77
N GLN A 436 -8.40 -24.42 26.55
CA GLN A 436 -7.36 -24.67 27.56
C GLN A 436 -6.67 -23.34 27.87
N GLU A 437 -6.61 -23.01 29.16
CA GLU A 437 -6.02 -21.78 29.70
C GLU A 437 -4.50 -21.73 29.47
N SER A 438 -3.98 -20.56 29.11
CA SER A 438 -2.57 -20.22 29.31
C SER A 438 -2.45 -18.72 29.62
N THR A 439 -2.22 -18.43 30.89
CA THR A 439 -1.82 -17.13 31.43
C THR A 439 -0.39 -16.81 31.01
N GLY A 440 -0.22 -15.90 30.05
CA GLY A 440 1.06 -15.32 29.67
C GLY A 440 0.88 -13.84 29.33
N GLY A 441 0.89 -12.99 30.36
CA GLY A 441 0.67 -11.55 30.21
C GLY A 441 1.76 -10.89 29.38
N LEU A 442 1.38 -10.31 28.24
CA LEU A 442 2.22 -9.43 27.43
C LEU A 442 2.11 -8.01 28.00
N SER A 443 3.14 -7.54 28.68
CA SER A 443 3.25 -6.14 29.10
C SER A 443 3.66 -5.27 27.90
N ILE A 444 2.71 -4.51 27.37
CA ILE A 444 2.93 -3.45 26.38
C ILE A 444 3.65 -2.28 27.09
N PRO A 445 4.81 -1.80 26.62
CA PRO A 445 5.42 -0.61 27.20
C PRO A 445 4.57 0.62 26.87
N THR A 446 4.26 1.41 27.89
CA THR A 446 3.64 2.74 27.75
C THR A 446 4.60 3.69 27.00
N PRO A 447 4.17 4.35 25.91
CA PRO A 447 5.00 5.33 25.22
C PRO A 447 5.24 6.56 26.12
N GLY A 448 6.49 6.97 26.29
CA GLY A 448 6.84 8.27 26.88
C GLY A 448 7.76 8.29 28.10
N VAL A 449 8.36 7.17 28.53
CA VAL A 449 9.35 7.19 29.62
C VAL A 449 10.70 6.67 29.14
N ALA A 450 11.66 7.58 28.96
CA ALA A 450 13.07 7.22 28.86
C ALA A 450 13.52 6.63 30.22
N PRO A 451 14.10 5.42 30.28
CA PRO A 451 14.59 4.87 31.54
C PRO A 451 15.72 5.73 32.08
N THR A 452 15.50 6.29 33.27
CA THR A 452 16.50 7.05 34.04
C THR A 452 17.53 6.08 34.61
N VAL A 453 18.81 6.35 34.38
CA VAL A 453 19.93 5.54 34.86
C VAL A 453 20.30 5.99 36.27
N GLU A 454 20.19 5.10 37.27
CA GLU A 454 20.94 5.24 38.52
C GLU A 454 22.37 4.70 38.34
N PRO A 455 23.41 5.40 38.83
CA PRO A 455 24.80 4.99 38.65
C PRO A 455 25.16 3.86 39.62
N PHE A 456 25.29 2.64 39.10
CA PHE A 456 25.87 1.55 39.89
C PHE A 456 27.39 1.68 39.95
N THR A 457 27.90 1.78 41.17
CA THR A 457 29.29 2.00 41.53
C THR A 457 30.16 0.76 41.36
N ARG A 458 31.45 0.98 41.08
CA ARG A 458 32.54 0.00 40.94
C ARG A 458 32.74 -0.92 42.16
N ARG A 459 33.00 -2.21 41.88
CA ARG A 459 34.11 -3.12 42.37
C ARG A 459 33.58 -4.56 42.40
N LYS A 460 34.32 -5.64 42.09
CA LYS A 460 35.73 -5.98 42.36
C LYS A 460 36.21 -7.09 41.40
N ARG A 461 37.49 -7.06 41.05
CA ARG A 461 38.23 -8.12 40.35
C ARG A 461 38.31 -9.40 41.20
N SER A 462 38.21 -10.58 40.59
CA SER A 462 38.93 -11.77 41.08
C SER A 462 39.73 -12.43 39.95
N ARG A 463 41.01 -12.58 40.26
CA ARG A 463 42.10 -13.20 39.50
C ARG A 463 41.98 -14.72 39.69
N ILE A 464 42.01 -15.50 38.61
CA ILE A 464 42.27 -16.94 38.68
C ILE A 464 43.55 -17.20 37.88
N GLU A 465 44.58 -17.61 38.61
CA GLU A 465 45.87 -18.06 38.08
C GLU A 465 45.83 -19.56 37.75
N ARG A 466 46.67 -19.90 36.78
CA ARG A 466 46.98 -21.23 36.25
C ARG A 466 47.51 -22.17 37.34
N ASN A 467 47.18 -23.45 37.23
CA ASN A 467 48.07 -24.53 37.64
C ASN A 467 48.07 -25.59 36.53
N LEU A 468 49.24 -25.76 35.90
CA LEU A 468 49.64 -26.94 35.14
C LEU A 468 50.51 -27.78 36.08
N SER A 469 50.11 -29.02 36.32
CA SER A 469 50.98 -30.14 36.71
C SER A 469 50.69 -31.27 35.73
#